data_AF-A0A3D8UHZ2-F1
#
_entry.id   AF-A0A3D8UHZ2-F1
#
_cell.length_a   1.000
_cell.length_b   1.000
_cell.length_c   1.000
_cell.angle_alpha   90.00
_cell.angle_beta   90.00
_cell.angle_gamma   90.00
#
_symmetry.space_group_name_H-M   'P 1'
#
loop_
_entity.id
_entity.type
_entity.pdbx_description
1 polymer ?
#
loop_
_entity_poly.entity_id
_entity_poly.type
_entity_poly.pdbx_seq_one_letter_code
_entity_poly.pdbx_strand_id
1 'polypeptide(L)'
;MKSLSLNKILDLFIFGLLIVMGLTVIYSVFIPNSRFLLFFDESYLDLLALIDTGGNGKLNLLTYPLSLYLICAVTCIGYLRTKKTKYLDFLVLIWTTVLIARIISIFARGGVVVDIYFYVGILPEFIIAPFFFFIRNKINRPSQDSF
;
A
#
# COMPACT_ATOMS: atom_id res chain seq x y z
N MET A 1 -6.33 15.02 -26.85
CA MET A 1 -6.50 14.54 -25.45
C MET A 1 -6.28 15.71 -24.51
N LYS A 2 -7.27 16.12 -23.70
CA LYS A 2 -7.07 17.13 -22.65
C LYS A 2 -6.07 16.56 -21.63
N SER A 3 -4.98 17.28 -21.33
CA SER A 3 -4.05 16.84 -20.29
C SER A 3 -4.83 16.76 -18.97
N LEU A 4 -4.79 15.58 -18.33
CA LEU A 4 -5.36 15.44 -17.00
C LEU A 4 -4.49 16.28 -16.05
N SER A 5 -5.10 17.14 -15.24
CA SER A 5 -4.33 17.87 -14.23
C SER A 5 -3.73 16.88 -13.24
N LEU A 6 -2.50 17.14 -12.78
CA LEU A 6 -1.78 16.27 -11.86
C LEU A 6 -2.60 15.94 -10.60
N ASN A 7 -3.37 16.92 -10.10
CA ASN A 7 -4.26 16.74 -8.95
C ASN A 7 -5.35 15.69 -9.20
N LYS A 8 -5.90 15.62 -10.43
CA LYS A 8 -6.87 14.58 -10.79
C LYS A 8 -6.23 13.20 -10.87
N ILE A 9 -5.00 13.11 -11.34
CA ILE A 9 -4.23 11.85 -11.37
C ILE A 9 -3.97 11.37 -9.94
N LEU A 10 -3.56 12.27 -9.06
CA LEU A 10 -3.35 11.96 -7.64
C LEU A 10 -4.65 11.53 -6.97
N ASP A 11 -5.75 12.26 -7.19
CA ASP A 11 -7.05 11.90 -6.63
C ASP A 11 -7.50 10.51 -7.08
N LEU A 12 -7.34 10.19 -8.36
CA LEU A 12 -7.65 8.87 -8.91
C LEU A 12 -6.78 7.78 -8.28
N PHE A 13 -5.48 8.04 -8.12
CA PHE A 13 -4.56 7.11 -7.48
C PHE A 13 -4.91 6.86 -6.01
N ILE A 14 -5.15 7.91 -5.23
CA ILE A 14 -5.57 7.82 -3.83
C ILE A 14 -6.89 7.05 -3.70
N PHE A 15 -7.83 7.32 -4.61
CA PHE A 15 -9.11 6.62 -4.64
C PHE A 15 -8.95 5.14 -4.96
N GLY A 16 -8.10 4.79 -5.95
CA GLY A 16 -7.75 3.40 -6.24
C GLY A 16 -7.11 2.70 -5.05
N LEU A 17 -6.15 3.36 -4.38
CA LEU A 17 -5.51 2.84 -3.17
C LEU A 17 -6.56 2.60 -2.07
N LEU A 18 -7.48 3.55 -1.86
CA LEU A 18 -8.56 3.41 -0.88
C LEU A 18 -9.45 2.21 -1.17
N ILE A 19 -9.82 1.98 -2.44
CA ILE A 19 -10.63 0.82 -2.83
C ILE A 19 -9.88 -0.48 -2.50
N VAL A 20 -8.61 -0.59 -2.92
CA VAL A 20 -7.81 -1.81 -2.68
C VAL A 20 -7.68 -2.07 -1.18
N MET A 21 -7.33 -1.05 -0.38
CA MET A 21 -7.21 -1.19 1.07
C MET A 21 -8.56 -1.53 1.72
N GLY A 22 -9.64 -0.88 1.30
CA GLY A 22 -10.98 -1.11 1.83
C GLY A 22 -11.48 -2.52 1.54
N LEU A 23 -11.28 -3.02 0.31
CA LEU A 23 -11.61 -4.40 -0.05
C LEU A 23 -10.79 -5.38 0.79
N THR A 24 -9.48 -5.19 0.90
CA THR A 24 -8.63 -6.05 1.72
C THR A 24 -9.09 -6.09 3.18
N VAL A 25 -9.44 -4.95 3.77
CA VAL A 25 -10.01 -4.88 5.13
C VAL A 25 -11.33 -5.63 5.22
N ILE A 26 -12.26 -5.41 4.30
CA ILE A 26 -13.59 -6.05 4.34
C ILE A 26 -13.47 -7.57 4.21
N TYR A 27 -12.74 -8.05 3.20
CA TYR A 27 -12.60 -9.49 2.96
C TYR A 27 -11.82 -10.17 4.09
N SER A 28 -10.76 -9.55 4.60
CA SER A 28 -9.99 -10.14 5.72
C SER A 28 -10.78 -10.21 7.03
N VAL A 29 -11.67 -9.26 7.31
CA VAL A 29 -12.45 -9.24 8.56
C VAL A 29 -13.72 -10.08 8.46
N PHE A 30 -14.49 -9.95 7.38
CA PHE A 30 -15.83 -10.52 7.29
C PHE A 30 -15.89 -11.83 6.50
N ILE A 31 -14.93 -12.07 5.60
CA ILE A 31 -14.92 -13.25 4.73
C ILE A 31 -13.49 -13.85 4.64
N PRO A 32 -12.81 -14.13 5.77
CA PRO A 32 -11.39 -14.50 5.77
C PRO A 32 -11.08 -15.79 5.00
N ASN A 33 -12.02 -16.73 4.96
CA ASN A 33 -11.85 -18.01 4.24
C ASN A 33 -12.07 -17.90 2.73
N SER A 34 -12.41 -16.71 2.20
CA SER A 34 -12.54 -16.51 0.75
C SER A 34 -11.17 -16.44 0.10
N ARG A 35 -11.11 -16.84 -1.18
CA ARG A 35 -9.92 -16.74 -2.02
C ARG A 35 -9.44 -15.30 -2.10
N PHE A 36 -8.14 -15.09 -1.91
CA PHE A 36 -7.52 -13.78 -1.98
C PHE A 36 -7.71 -13.18 -3.37
N LEU A 37 -8.34 -12.00 -3.43
CA LEU A 37 -8.66 -11.28 -4.67
C LEU A 37 -9.38 -12.12 -5.74
N LEU A 38 -10.02 -13.25 -5.42
CA LEU A 38 -10.69 -14.18 -6.37
C LEU A 38 -9.79 -14.84 -7.44
N PHE A 39 -8.53 -14.42 -7.59
CA PHE A 39 -7.61 -14.91 -8.62
C PHE A 39 -6.60 -15.94 -8.11
N PHE A 40 -6.57 -16.16 -6.80
CA PHE A 40 -5.58 -16.98 -6.14
C PHE A 40 -6.23 -18.11 -5.33
N ASP A 41 -5.52 -19.20 -5.14
CA ASP A 41 -6.03 -20.38 -4.43
C ASP A 41 -5.91 -20.21 -2.91
N GLU A 42 -4.98 -19.38 -2.43
CA GLU A 42 -4.82 -19.00 -1.03
C GLU A 42 -5.98 -18.13 -0.54
N SER A 43 -6.44 -18.34 0.69
CA SER A 43 -7.46 -17.51 1.32
C SER A 43 -6.88 -16.24 1.93
N TYR A 44 -7.74 -15.25 2.24
CA TYR A 44 -7.34 -14.09 3.05
C TYR A 44 -6.79 -14.52 4.42
N LEU A 45 -7.28 -15.62 4.98
CA LEU A 45 -6.78 -16.23 6.21
C LEU A 45 -5.37 -16.79 6.00
N ASP A 46 -5.08 -17.46 4.88
CA ASP A 46 -3.74 -18.03 4.64
C ASP A 46 -2.68 -16.94 4.43
N LEU A 47 -3.07 -15.81 3.85
CA LEU A 47 -2.20 -14.66 3.59
C LEU A 47 -2.06 -13.70 4.77
N LEU A 48 -3.10 -13.59 5.62
CA LEU A 48 -3.16 -12.59 6.69
C LEU A 48 -3.26 -13.18 8.11
N ALA A 49 -3.47 -14.49 8.25
CA ALA A 49 -3.60 -15.17 9.54
C ALA A 49 -2.43 -16.12 9.87
N LEU A 50 -2.40 -16.48 11.15
CA LEU A 50 -1.26 -16.99 11.93
C LEU A 50 -0.91 -18.47 11.74
N ILE A 51 -1.42 -19.17 10.72
CA ILE A 51 -1.17 -20.62 10.63
C ILE A 51 0.21 -20.86 10.02
N ASP A 52 1.00 -21.72 10.67
CA ASP A 52 2.41 -21.99 10.38
C ASP A 52 2.57 -22.65 8.99
N THR A 53 2.60 -21.84 7.94
CA THR A 53 3.00 -22.24 6.59
C THR A 53 4.50 -21.97 6.45
N GLY A 54 5.30 -23.02 6.66
CA GLY A 54 6.75 -22.95 6.78
C GLY A 54 7.43 -22.04 5.75
N GLY A 55 8.36 -21.21 6.25
CA GLY A 55 9.22 -20.31 5.46
C GLY A 55 9.32 -18.89 6.05
N ASN A 56 8.22 -18.36 6.59
CA ASN A 56 8.15 -17.02 7.20
C ASN A 56 7.34 -16.97 8.52
N GLY A 57 7.16 -18.12 9.19
CA GLY A 57 6.36 -18.27 10.40
C GLY A 57 7.06 -17.89 11.70
N LYS A 58 6.29 -17.27 12.61
CA LYS A 58 6.59 -16.82 13.99
C LYS A 58 7.26 -15.45 14.14
N LEU A 59 6.54 -14.38 13.80
CA LEU A 59 6.40 -13.19 14.66
C LEU A 59 5.26 -12.28 14.17
N ASN A 60 4.16 -12.27 14.92
CA ASN A 60 3.23 -11.16 15.19
C ASN A 60 2.81 -10.24 14.01
N LEU A 61 1.75 -10.59 13.27
CA LEU A 61 1.18 -9.70 12.25
C LEU A 61 -0.35 -9.83 12.05
N LEU A 62 -1.17 -10.39 12.95
CA LEU A 62 -2.63 -10.24 12.79
C LEU A 62 -3.07 -8.76 12.93
N THR A 63 -2.27 -7.97 13.67
CA THR A 63 -2.46 -6.52 13.84
C THR A 63 -1.73 -5.67 12.79
N TYR A 64 -0.68 -6.15 12.13
CA TYR A 64 0.20 -5.24 11.36
C TYR A 64 -0.28 -4.95 9.93
N PRO A 65 -0.61 -5.91 9.04
CA PRO A 65 -1.13 -5.62 7.70
C PRO A 65 -2.49 -4.93 7.83
N LEU A 66 -3.38 -5.46 8.68
CA LEU A 66 -4.71 -4.90 8.81
C LEU A 66 -4.71 -3.48 9.41
N SER A 67 -3.96 -3.23 10.48
CA SER A 67 -3.87 -1.87 11.04
C SER A 67 -3.16 -0.93 10.08
N LEU A 68 -2.12 -1.38 9.37
CA LEU A 68 -1.46 -0.59 8.34
C LEU A 68 -2.45 -0.21 7.22
N TYR A 69 -3.22 -1.18 6.71
CA TYR A 69 -4.23 -0.94 5.67
C TYR A 69 -5.35 -0.02 6.16
N LEU A 70 -5.80 -0.16 7.41
CA LEU A 70 -6.77 0.75 8.03
C LEU A 70 -6.22 2.18 8.15
N ILE A 71 -4.99 2.33 8.66
CA ILE A 71 -4.32 3.64 8.78
C ILE A 71 -4.17 4.29 7.40
N CYS A 72 -3.75 3.52 6.39
CA CYS A 72 -3.66 3.97 5.01
C CYS A 72 -5.04 4.40 4.47
N ALA A 73 -6.08 3.59 4.65
CA ALA A 73 -7.44 3.91 4.20
C ALA A 73 -7.98 5.19 4.85
N VAL A 74 -7.83 5.35 6.16
CA VAL A 74 -8.21 6.57 6.89
C VAL A 74 -7.45 7.78 6.37
N THR A 75 -6.16 7.63 6.10
CA THR A 75 -5.32 8.71 5.56
C THR A 75 -5.75 9.10 4.14
N CYS A 76 -6.07 8.12 3.28
CA CYS A 76 -6.63 8.36 1.95
C CYS A 76 -7.96 9.14 2.02
N ILE A 77 -8.88 8.73 2.90
CA ILE A 77 -10.13 9.45 3.15
C ILE A 77 -9.84 10.89 3.61
N GLY A 78 -8.90 11.07 4.54
CA GLY A 78 -8.47 12.37 5.03
C GLY A 78 -7.98 13.28 3.89
N TYR A 79 -7.14 12.75 3.00
CA TYR A 79 -6.69 13.48 1.81
C TYR A 79 -7.85 13.82 0.88
N LEU A 80 -8.68 12.84 0.48
CA LEU A 80 -9.76 13.06 -0.49
C LEU A 80 -10.79 14.09 0.00
N ARG A 81 -11.04 14.15 1.31
CA ARG A 81 -11.98 15.10 1.90
C ARG A 81 -11.43 16.51 2.04
N THR A 82 -10.16 16.67 2.41
CA THR A 82 -9.64 18.00 2.77
C THR A 82 -8.57 18.54 1.81
N LYS A 83 -8.05 17.70 0.91
CA LYS A 83 -6.96 18.00 -0.03
C LYS A 83 -5.68 18.55 0.63
N LYS A 84 -5.47 18.26 1.93
CA LYS A 84 -4.31 18.76 2.69
C LYS A 84 -3.10 17.87 2.44
N THR A 85 -1.97 18.48 2.10
CA THR A 85 -0.72 17.79 1.78
C THR A 85 -0.17 16.94 2.92
N LYS A 86 -0.44 17.29 4.18
CA LYS A 86 -0.03 16.49 5.35
C LYS A 86 -0.40 15.01 5.28
N TYR A 87 -1.53 14.68 4.64
CA TYR A 87 -1.96 13.29 4.47
C TYR A 87 -1.13 12.57 3.41
N LEU A 88 -0.69 13.28 2.36
CA LEU A 88 0.26 12.75 1.39
C LEU A 88 1.63 12.54 2.03
N ASP A 89 2.10 13.50 2.83
CA ASP A 89 3.39 13.37 3.53
C ASP A 89 3.37 12.16 4.49
N PHE A 90 2.25 11.91 5.16
CA PHE A 90 2.08 10.72 5.99
C PHE A 90 2.05 9.41 5.18
N LEU A 91 1.37 9.39 4.03
CA LEU A 91 1.40 8.23 3.11
C LEU A 91 2.81 7.98 2.59
N VAL A 92 3.55 9.02 2.17
CA VAL A 92 4.95 8.92 1.76
C VAL A 92 5.78 8.28 2.87
N LEU A 93 5.65 8.78 4.12
CA LEU A 93 6.39 8.28 5.26
C LEU A 93 6.14 6.79 5.49
N ILE A 94 4.86 6.40 5.62
CA ILE A 94 4.47 5.01 5.88
C ILE A 94 4.98 4.07 4.78
N TRP A 95 4.70 4.38 3.51
CA TRP A 95 5.06 3.50 2.41
C TRP A 95 6.56 3.42 2.21
N THR A 96 7.30 4.49 2.50
CA THR A 96 8.77 4.47 2.50
C THR A 96 9.30 3.59 3.63
N THR A 97 8.74 3.69 4.84
CA THR A 97 9.13 2.83 5.96
C THR A 97 8.87 1.35 5.64
N VAL A 98 7.71 1.03 5.07
CA VAL A 98 7.37 -0.34 4.64
C VAL A 98 8.34 -0.83 3.57
N LEU A 99 8.63 -0.01 2.56
CA LEU A 99 9.60 -0.34 1.51
C LEU A 99 11.00 -0.60 2.06
N ILE A 100 11.49 0.23 2.99
CA ILE A 100 12.79 0.03 3.63
C ILE A 100 12.81 -1.27 4.43
N ALA A 101 11.78 -1.53 5.23
CA ALA A 101 11.66 -2.77 5.99
C ALA A 101 11.63 -3.99 5.05
N ARG A 102 10.96 -3.87 3.90
CA ARG A 102 10.93 -4.89 2.86
C ARG A 102 12.31 -5.18 2.29
N ILE A 103 13.04 -4.13 1.89
CA ILE A 103 14.39 -4.25 1.34
C ILE A 103 15.31 -4.95 2.36
N ILE A 104 15.28 -4.53 3.62
CA ILE A 104 16.05 -5.17 4.71
C ILE A 104 15.69 -6.65 4.84
N SER A 105 14.39 -6.98 4.85
CA SER A 105 13.93 -8.38 4.96
C SER A 105 14.40 -9.25 3.79
N ILE A 106 14.41 -8.73 2.56
CA ILE A 106 14.88 -9.45 1.37
C ILE A 106 16.37 -9.77 1.50
N PHE A 107 17.18 -8.78 1.90
CA PHE A 107 18.61 -9.00 2.12
C PHE A 107 18.88 -10.00 3.26
N ALA A 108 18.17 -9.86 4.39
CA ALA A 108 18.35 -10.72 5.55
C ALA A 108 17.95 -12.18 5.30
N ARG A 109 16.97 -12.44 4.41
CA ARG A 109 16.48 -13.79 4.08
C ARG A 109 17.12 -14.39 2.83
N GLY A 110 18.10 -13.70 2.22
CA GLY A 110 18.87 -14.24 1.09
C GLY A 110 18.16 -14.15 -0.27
N GLY A 111 17.19 -13.25 -0.43
CA GLY A 111 16.58 -12.96 -1.72
C GLY A 111 15.07 -12.85 -1.71
N VAL A 112 14.49 -12.88 -2.92
CA VAL A 112 13.05 -12.81 -3.17
C VAL A 112 12.60 -14.17 -3.65
N VAL A 113 11.58 -14.73 -2.99
CA VAL A 113 10.83 -15.86 -3.54
C VAL A 113 9.72 -15.28 -4.41
N VAL A 114 9.64 -15.73 -5.66
CA VAL A 114 8.57 -15.31 -6.57
C VAL A 114 7.34 -16.16 -6.26
N ASP A 115 6.55 -15.69 -5.31
CA ASP A 115 5.27 -16.25 -4.91
C ASP A 115 4.14 -15.22 -5.09
N ILE A 116 2.92 -15.58 -4.73
CA ILE A 116 1.77 -14.67 -4.72
C ILE A 116 2.06 -13.36 -3.97
N TYR A 117 2.74 -13.46 -2.82
CA TYR A 117 3.05 -12.33 -1.95
C TYR A 117 4.02 -11.35 -2.63
N PHE A 118 4.90 -11.83 -3.50
CA PHE A 118 5.72 -10.97 -4.35
C PHE A 118 4.87 -10.07 -5.25
N TYR A 119 3.85 -10.60 -5.92
CA TYR A 119 3.05 -9.83 -6.88
C TYR A 119 2.04 -8.87 -6.22
N VAL A 120 1.52 -9.23 -5.06
CA VAL A 120 0.41 -8.49 -4.41
C VAL A 120 0.86 -7.65 -3.20
N GLY A 121 2.01 -7.98 -2.61
CA GLY A 121 2.61 -7.23 -1.50
C GLY A 121 3.85 -6.47 -1.96
N ILE A 122 4.88 -7.21 -2.37
CA ILE A 122 6.21 -6.64 -2.65
C ILE A 122 6.16 -5.68 -3.84
N LEU A 123 5.73 -6.14 -5.02
CA LEU A 123 5.74 -5.33 -6.24
C LEU A 123 4.90 -4.04 -6.10
N PRO A 124 3.69 -4.06 -5.51
CA PRO A 124 2.94 -2.84 -5.22
C PRO A 124 3.66 -1.90 -4.26
N GLU A 125 4.32 -2.38 -3.20
CA GLU A 125 5.09 -1.53 -2.28
C GLU A 125 6.21 -0.75 -3.01
N PHE A 126 6.89 -1.41 -3.95
CA PHE A 126 7.94 -0.80 -4.79
C PHE A 126 7.39 0.17 -5.85
N ILE A 127 6.07 0.20 -6.10
CA ILE A 127 5.43 1.16 -7.00
C ILE A 127 4.81 2.32 -6.19
N ILE A 128 4.12 2.00 -5.10
CA ILE A 128 3.34 2.95 -4.30
C ILE A 128 4.25 4.00 -3.65
N ALA A 129 5.35 3.60 -3.01
CA ALA A 129 6.24 4.54 -2.34
C ALA A 129 6.92 5.52 -3.33
N PRO A 130 7.53 5.08 -4.44
CA PRO A 130 8.08 5.98 -5.45
C PRO A 130 7.02 6.88 -6.11
N PHE A 131 5.82 6.36 -6.34
CA PHE A 131 4.73 7.16 -6.90
C PHE A 131 4.32 8.31 -5.96
N PHE A 132 4.18 8.03 -4.66
CA PHE A 132 3.90 9.06 -3.66
C PHE A 132 5.01 10.12 -3.59
N PHE A 133 6.27 9.69 -3.62
CA PHE A 133 7.41 10.60 -3.64
C PHE A 133 7.42 11.49 -4.90
N PHE A 134 7.20 10.90 -6.07
CA PHE A 134 7.13 11.61 -7.35
C PHE A 134 6.04 12.69 -7.35
N ILE A 135 4.83 12.34 -6.94
CA ILE A 135 3.71 13.28 -6.92
C ILE A 135 3.93 14.38 -5.88
N ARG A 136 4.39 14.04 -4.68
CA ARG A 136 4.72 15.03 -3.64
C ARG A 136 5.72 16.06 -4.15
N ASN A 137 6.79 15.64 -4.81
CA ASN A 137 7.81 16.54 -5.33
C ASN A 137 7.30 17.42 -6.47
N LYS A 138 6.32 16.95 -7.25
CA LYS A 138 5.68 17.76 -8.30
C LYS A 138 4.68 18.78 -7.75
N ILE A 139 3.99 18.47 -6.65
CA ILE A 139 3.01 19.37 -6.01
C ILE A 139 3.72 20.46 -5.18
N ASN A 140 4.82 20.11 -4.51
CA ASN A 140 5.57 21.03 -3.65
C ASN A 140 6.69 21.79 -4.37
N ARG A 141 6.85 21.60 -5.69
CA ARG A 141 7.75 22.47 -6.47
C ARG A 141 7.15 23.88 -6.46
N PRO A 142 7.87 24.90 -5.95
CA PRO A 142 7.47 26.28 -6.21
C PRO A 142 7.37 26.45 -7.72
N SER A 143 6.32 27.13 -8.18
CA SER A 143 6.18 27.54 -9.57
C SER A 143 7.47 28.25 -9.99
N GLN A 144 8.28 27.62 -10.85
CA GLN A 144 9.41 28.27 -11.52
C GLN A 144 8.92 29.21 -12.63
N ASP A 145 7.82 29.93 -12.40
CA ASP A 145 7.20 30.86 -13.35
C ASP A 145 7.14 32.26 -12.72
N SER A 146 8.25 32.70 -12.13
CA SER A 146 8.41 34.09 -11.68
C SER A 146 9.85 34.54 -11.88
N PHE A 147 10.28 34.65 -13.13
CA PHE A 147 11.28 35.62 -13.60
C PHE A 147 11.01 35.95 -15.07
#